data_AF-A0A972X406-F1
#
_entry.id   AF-A0A972X406-F1
#
_cell.length_a   1.000
_cell.length_b   1.000
_cell.length_c   1.000
_cell.angle_alpha   90.00
_cell.angle_beta   90.00
_cell.angle_gamma   90.00
#
_symmetry.space_group_name_H-M   'P 1'
#
loop_
_entity.id
_entity.type
_entity.pdbx_description
1 polymer ?
#
loop_
_entity_poly.entity_id
_entity_poly.type
_entity_poly.pdbx_seq_one_letter_code
_entity_poly.pdbx_strand_id
1 'polypeptide(L)'
;MSKPPKIDRKELNKPDQFVEQGRHVLELFVGYQTKIFTGIVGILVILLGGYGYQWRKTSRNEQGWKVYFEVNKTAEPERWEKLKKVSSDYSSLMVGQFAATQIADHYFDEAKKQSEKDAGVIAPSAGLATEWYSKALSSSALIAPNERGLLLINRAGSYEMAQNWDAAMADYTESAKIGFEGKALALLGQARVYELKKENTKAIETYEKVSADFLNSEYGKLAKNYLRRLKSPLFMEPKS
;
A
#
# COMPACT_ATOMS: atom_id res chain seq x y z
N MET A 1 -42.99 61.35 -2.74
CA MET A 1 -42.73 60.47 -3.91
C MET A 1 -41.97 61.30 -4.95
N SER A 2 -40.68 61.04 -5.12
CA SER A 2 -39.87 61.74 -6.13
C SER A 2 -40.26 61.28 -7.54
N LYS A 3 -40.32 62.22 -8.48
CA LYS A 3 -40.62 61.90 -9.89
C LYS A 3 -39.52 60.97 -10.44
N PRO A 4 -39.86 59.92 -11.19
CA PRO A 4 -38.85 59.06 -11.81
C PRO A 4 -37.95 59.90 -12.73
N PRO A 5 -36.64 59.62 -12.76
CA PRO A 5 -35.70 60.36 -13.57
C PRO A 5 -36.11 60.29 -15.05
N LYS A 6 -36.19 61.46 -15.71
CA LYS A 6 -36.41 61.53 -17.16
C LYS A 6 -35.10 61.21 -17.86
N ILE A 7 -35.00 60.01 -18.42
CA ILE A 7 -33.88 59.61 -19.27
C ILE A 7 -34.00 60.39 -20.59
N ASP A 8 -32.93 61.09 -20.99
CA ASP A 8 -32.89 61.84 -22.24
C ASP A 8 -32.85 60.86 -23.43
N ARG A 9 -33.65 61.09 -24.47
CA ARG A 9 -33.69 60.23 -25.68
C ARG A 9 -32.32 60.10 -26.34
N LYS A 10 -31.43 61.09 -26.15
CA LYS A 10 -30.07 61.06 -26.68
C LYS A 10 -29.14 60.10 -25.93
N GLU A 11 -29.42 59.78 -24.66
CA GLU A 11 -28.65 58.78 -23.90
C GLU A 11 -29.01 57.35 -24.29
N LEU A 12 -30.26 57.11 -24.70
CA LEU A 12 -30.75 55.83 -25.25
C LEU A 12 -30.15 55.46 -26.63
N ASN A 13 -29.47 56.40 -27.30
CA ASN A 13 -28.87 56.18 -28.63
C ASN A 13 -27.41 55.69 -28.58
N LYS A 14 -26.79 55.63 -27.41
CA LYS A 14 -25.48 54.98 -27.26
C LYS A 14 -25.72 53.51 -26.93
N PRO A 15 -25.09 52.55 -27.64
CA PRO A 15 -25.19 51.15 -27.25
C PRO A 15 -24.77 51.04 -25.78
N ASP A 16 -25.61 50.40 -24.97
CA ASP A 16 -25.29 50.14 -23.58
C ASP A 16 -23.96 49.35 -23.51
N GLN A 17 -23.20 49.48 -22.43
CA GLN A 17 -21.93 48.79 -22.23
C GLN A 17 -22.06 47.28 -22.45
N PHE A 18 -23.23 46.72 -22.14
CA PHE A 18 -23.56 45.33 -22.42
C PHE A 18 -23.54 45.00 -23.93
N VAL A 19 -24.06 45.90 -24.78
CA VAL A 19 -24.09 45.73 -26.24
C VAL A 19 -22.69 45.86 -26.83
N GLU A 20 -21.89 46.82 -26.37
CA GLU A 20 -20.49 46.96 -26.81
C GLU A 20 -19.63 45.77 -26.39
N GLN A 21 -19.76 45.31 -25.14
CA GLN A 21 -19.07 44.11 -24.66
C GLN A 21 -19.51 42.87 -25.44
N GLY A 22 -20.82 42.71 -25.69
CA GLY A 22 -21.36 41.61 -26.50
C GLY A 22 -20.81 41.61 -27.92
N ARG A 23 -20.68 42.79 -28.54
CA ARG A 23 -20.11 42.93 -29.89
C ARG A 23 -18.63 42.58 -29.94
N HIS A 24 -17.83 43.01 -28.97
CA HIS A 24 -16.41 42.62 -28.89
C HIS A 24 -16.23 41.11 -28.69
N VAL A 25 -17.08 40.48 -27.87
CA VAL A 25 -17.07 39.02 -27.72
C VAL A 25 -17.42 38.34 -29.04
N LEU A 26 -18.46 38.80 -29.75
CA LEU A 26 -18.83 38.25 -31.05
C LEU A 26 -17.74 38.44 -32.11
N GLU A 27 -17.09 39.60 -32.17
CA GLU A 27 -15.98 39.87 -33.09
C GLU A 27 -14.78 38.96 -32.80
N LEU A 28 -14.49 38.67 -31.53
CA LEU A 28 -13.49 37.66 -31.15
C LEU A 28 -13.90 36.25 -31.58
N PHE A 29 -15.16 35.86 -31.38
CA PHE A 29 -15.65 34.55 -31.79
C PHE A 29 -15.62 34.35 -33.30
N VAL A 30 -15.96 35.38 -34.08
CA VAL A 30 -15.93 35.33 -35.55
C VAL A 30 -14.49 35.37 -36.06
N GLY A 31 -13.65 36.27 -35.53
CA GLY A 31 -12.25 36.42 -35.95
C GLY A 31 -11.36 35.22 -35.61
N TYR A 32 -11.70 34.47 -34.56
CA TYR A 32 -10.96 33.29 -34.12
C TYR A 32 -11.76 31.98 -34.26
N GLN A 33 -12.86 31.96 -35.01
CA GLN A 33 -13.79 30.82 -35.06
C GLN A 33 -13.07 29.49 -35.32
N THR A 34 -12.15 29.45 -36.30
CA THR A 34 -11.36 28.25 -36.61
C THR A 34 -10.47 27.83 -35.45
N LYS A 35 -9.78 28.77 -34.79
CA LYS A 35 -8.88 28.46 -33.66
C LYS A 35 -9.67 27.98 -32.43
N ILE A 36 -10.80 28.62 -32.14
CA ILE A 36 -11.71 28.23 -31.06
C ILE A 36 -12.27 26.83 -31.32
N PHE A 37 -12.76 26.57 -32.54
CA PHE A 37 -13.26 25.26 -32.93
C PHE A 37 -12.18 24.18 -32.82
N THR A 38 -10.96 24.42 -33.33
CA THR A 38 -9.85 23.46 -33.17
C THR A 38 -9.48 23.25 -31.71
N GLY A 39 -9.54 24.30 -30.89
CA GLY A 39 -9.30 24.19 -29.45
C GLY A 39 -10.35 23.31 -28.76
N ILE A 40 -11.64 23.50 -29.08
CA ILE A 40 -12.73 22.68 -28.55
C ILE A 40 -12.57 21.22 -28.97
N VAL A 41 -12.29 20.95 -30.26
CA VAL A 41 -12.07 19.59 -30.76
C VAL A 41 -10.87 18.95 -30.06
N GLY A 42 -9.76 19.68 -29.90
CA GLY A 42 -8.59 19.20 -29.16
C GLY A 42 -8.92 18.80 -27.71
N ILE A 43 -9.69 19.64 -27.01
CA ILE A 43 -10.17 19.36 -25.66
C ILE A 43 -11.06 18.11 -25.64
N LEU A 44 -12.01 17.99 -26.57
CA LEU A 44 -12.90 16.83 -26.66
C LEU A 44 -12.15 15.52 -26.89
N VAL A 45 -11.13 15.53 -27.76
CA VAL A 45 -10.28 14.35 -28.00
C VAL A 45 -9.54 13.95 -26.73
N ILE A 46 -9.00 14.91 -25.98
CA ILE A 46 -8.33 14.64 -24.70
C ILE A 46 -9.31 14.06 -23.69
N LEU A 47 -10.52 14.62 -23.58
CA LEU A 47 -11.55 14.14 -22.65
C LEU A 47 -12.03 12.73 -23.01
N LEU A 48 -12.31 12.45 -24.28
CA LEU A 48 -12.72 11.13 -24.74
C LEU A 48 -11.61 10.09 -24.60
N GLY A 49 -10.36 10.47 -24.89
CA GLY A 49 -9.19 9.62 -24.66
C GLY A 49 -8.99 9.30 -23.18
N GLY A 50 -9.11 10.30 -22.30
CA GLY A 50 -9.05 10.14 -20.86
C GLY A 50 -10.17 9.24 -20.32
N TYR A 51 -11.40 9.46 -20.78
CA TYR A 51 -12.56 8.63 -20.42
C TYR A 51 -12.39 7.18 -20.89
N GLY A 52 -11.99 6.96 -22.14
CA GLY A 52 -11.74 5.63 -22.69
C GLY A 52 -10.62 4.89 -21.94
N TYR A 53 -9.56 5.59 -21.55
CA TYR A 53 -8.48 5.04 -20.72
C TYR A 53 -8.99 4.63 -19.32
N GLN A 54 -9.73 5.51 -18.64
CA GLN A 54 -10.31 5.20 -17.33
C GLN A 54 -11.28 4.03 -17.41
N TRP A 55 -12.19 4.01 -18.40
CA TRP A 55 -13.14 2.92 -18.61
C TRP A 55 -12.42 1.58 -18.84
N ARG A 56 -11.39 1.56 -19.70
CA ARG A 56 -10.58 0.36 -19.92
C ARG A 56 -9.89 -0.11 -18.63
N LYS A 57 -9.34 0.81 -17.83
CA LYS A 57 -8.69 0.47 -16.55
C LYS A 57 -9.70 -0.14 -15.57
N THR A 58 -10.86 0.48 -15.41
CA THR A 58 -11.93 -0.02 -14.53
C THR A 58 -12.45 -1.38 -14.98
N SER A 59 -12.70 -1.56 -16.29
CA SER A 59 -13.14 -2.84 -16.85
C SER A 59 -12.11 -3.95 -16.64
N ARG A 60 -10.82 -3.67 -16.86
CA ARG A 60 -9.75 -4.64 -16.56
C ARG A 60 -9.69 -4.99 -15.07
N ASN A 61 -9.91 -4.02 -14.19
CA ASN A 61 -9.93 -4.26 -12.74
C ASN A 61 -11.09 -5.16 -12.34
N GLU A 62 -12.30 -4.90 -12.85
CA GLU A 62 -13.47 -5.75 -12.61
C GLU A 62 -13.26 -7.19 -13.12
N GLN A 63 -12.70 -7.34 -14.32
CA GLN A 63 -12.36 -8.66 -14.86
C GLN A 63 -11.31 -9.36 -14.00
N GLY A 64 -10.26 -8.66 -13.58
CA GLY A 64 -9.25 -9.21 -12.69
C GLY A 64 -9.83 -9.73 -11.38
N TRP A 65 -10.72 -8.97 -10.74
CA TRP A 65 -11.41 -9.43 -9.53
C TRP A 65 -12.29 -10.65 -9.77
N LYS A 66 -13.04 -10.71 -10.88
CA LYS A 66 -13.82 -11.91 -11.23
C LYS A 66 -12.94 -13.15 -11.35
N VAL A 67 -11.85 -13.07 -12.11
CA VAL A 67 -10.90 -14.18 -12.27
C VAL A 67 -10.30 -14.57 -10.92
N TYR A 68 -9.87 -13.60 -10.12
CA TYR A 68 -9.32 -13.86 -8.78
C TYR A 68 -10.30 -14.61 -7.86
N PHE A 69 -11.58 -14.22 -7.84
CA PHE A 69 -12.58 -14.91 -7.03
C PHE A 69 -12.91 -16.31 -7.57
N GLU A 70 -12.90 -16.51 -8.88
CA GLU A 70 -13.05 -17.85 -9.47
C GLU A 70 -11.89 -18.77 -9.13
N VAL A 71 -10.65 -18.25 -9.18
CA VAL A 71 -9.46 -19.00 -8.80
C VAL A 71 -9.52 -19.45 -7.34
N ASN A 72 -9.99 -18.59 -6.43
CA ASN A 72 -10.15 -18.94 -5.01
C ASN A 72 -11.15 -20.09 -4.75
N LYS A 73 -12.04 -20.40 -5.70
CA LYS A 73 -12.93 -21.57 -5.63
C LYS A 73 -12.28 -22.86 -6.11
N THR A 74 -11.13 -22.79 -6.77
CA THR A 74 -10.38 -23.96 -7.25
C THR A 74 -9.74 -24.70 -6.08
N ALA A 75 -9.66 -26.03 -6.14
CA ALA A 75 -8.96 -26.84 -5.15
C ALA A 75 -7.43 -26.69 -5.25
N GLU A 76 -6.73 -27.01 -4.16
CA GLU A 76 -5.27 -27.14 -4.18
C GLU A 76 -4.85 -28.44 -4.89
N PRO A 77 -3.73 -28.46 -5.65
CA PRO A 77 -2.71 -27.40 -5.78
C PRO A 77 -2.94 -26.41 -6.94
N GLU A 78 -3.91 -26.68 -7.82
CA GLU A 78 -4.13 -25.92 -9.06
C GLU A 78 -4.40 -24.42 -8.82
N ARG A 79 -4.99 -24.10 -7.66
CA ARG A 79 -5.22 -22.71 -7.20
C ARG A 79 -3.96 -21.84 -7.29
N TRP A 80 -2.80 -22.35 -6.86
CA TRP A 80 -1.60 -21.53 -6.73
C TRP A 80 -1.02 -21.13 -8.09
N GLU A 81 -1.02 -22.04 -9.06
CA GLU A 81 -0.60 -21.73 -10.43
C GLU A 81 -1.54 -20.71 -11.09
N LYS A 82 -2.85 -20.84 -10.87
CA LYS A 82 -3.83 -19.86 -11.36
C LYS A 82 -3.65 -18.49 -10.69
N LEU A 83 -3.35 -18.44 -9.39
CA LEU A 83 -3.05 -17.17 -8.69
C LEU A 83 -1.77 -16.52 -9.22
N LYS A 84 -0.73 -17.29 -9.54
CA LYS A 84 0.50 -16.76 -10.16
C LYS A 84 0.17 -16.05 -11.48
N LYS A 85 -0.70 -16.65 -12.29
CA LYS A 85 -1.20 -16.04 -13.54
C LYS A 85 -1.97 -14.76 -13.28
N VAL A 86 -2.89 -14.74 -12.30
CA VAL A 86 -3.62 -13.52 -11.91
C VAL A 86 -2.66 -12.42 -11.47
N SER A 87 -1.66 -12.74 -10.65
CA SER A 87 -0.65 -11.77 -10.22
C SER A 87 0.14 -11.18 -11.39
N SER A 88 0.51 -12.00 -12.37
CA SER A 88 1.20 -11.56 -13.59
C SER A 88 0.31 -10.69 -14.50
N ASP A 89 -0.87 -11.21 -14.88
CA ASP A 89 -1.78 -10.59 -15.85
C ASP A 89 -2.35 -9.24 -15.36
N TYR A 90 -2.44 -9.08 -14.03
CA TYR A 90 -2.99 -7.91 -13.36
C TYR A 90 -2.00 -7.24 -12.41
N SER A 91 -0.69 -7.36 -12.66
CA SER A 91 0.40 -6.85 -11.81
C SER A 91 0.33 -5.35 -11.48
N SER A 92 -0.26 -4.54 -12.35
CA SER A 92 -0.45 -3.09 -12.15
C SER A 92 -1.76 -2.71 -11.46
N LEU A 93 -2.55 -3.71 -11.05
CA LEU A 93 -3.84 -3.53 -10.39
C LEU A 93 -3.79 -4.14 -8.98
N MET A 94 -4.68 -3.65 -8.11
CA MET A 94 -4.79 -4.12 -6.73
C MET A 94 -5.00 -5.64 -6.65
N VAL A 95 -5.83 -6.20 -7.54
CA VAL A 95 -6.08 -7.65 -7.57
C VAL A 95 -4.82 -8.50 -7.82
N GLY A 96 -3.87 -8.01 -8.63
CA GLY A 96 -2.61 -8.72 -8.85
C GLY A 96 -1.72 -8.73 -7.60
N GLN A 97 -1.81 -7.69 -6.78
CA GLN A 97 -1.13 -7.61 -5.48
C GLN A 97 -1.78 -8.52 -4.45
N PHE A 98 -3.11 -8.56 -4.39
CA PHE A 98 -3.83 -9.50 -3.52
C PHE A 98 -3.50 -10.96 -3.87
N ALA A 99 -3.40 -11.28 -5.17
CA ALA A 99 -2.94 -12.59 -5.60
C ALA A 99 -1.49 -12.85 -5.15
N ALA A 100 -0.58 -11.88 -5.30
CA ALA A 100 0.80 -12.01 -4.83
C ALA A 100 0.88 -12.23 -3.31
N THR A 101 0.11 -11.48 -2.52
CA THR A 101 0.04 -11.63 -1.07
C THR A 101 -0.44 -13.02 -0.67
N GLN A 102 -1.51 -13.53 -1.28
CA GLN A 102 -2.00 -14.89 -0.98
C GLN A 102 -0.96 -15.98 -1.29
N ILE A 103 -0.23 -15.84 -2.39
CA ILE A 103 0.85 -16.77 -2.72
C ILE A 103 1.99 -16.66 -1.69
N ALA A 104 2.32 -15.44 -1.27
CA ALA A 104 3.33 -15.21 -0.24
C ALA A 104 2.94 -15.84 1.10
N ASP A 105 1.69 -15.63 1.54
CA ASP A 105 1.14 -16.21 2.78
C ASP A 105 1.18 -17.74 2.73
N HIS A 106 0.82 -18.34 1.58
CA HIS A 106 0.91 -19.79 1.39
C HIS A 106 2.35 -20.30 1.60
N TYR A 107 3.34 -19.71 0.94
CA TYR A 107 4.73 -20.12 1.12
C TYR A 107 5.28 -19.82 2.51
N PHE A 108 4.81 -18.75 3.16
CA PHE A 108 5.16 -18.43 4.54
C PHE A 108 4.66 -19.52 5.50
N ASP A 109 3.42 -19.98 5.34
CA ASP A 109 2.87 -21.08 6.12
C ASP A 109 3.61 -22.40 5.88
N GLU A 110 3.99 -22.68 4.62
CA GLU A 110 4.83 -23.83 4.31
C GLU A 110 6.20 -23.73 4.97
N ALA A 111 6.83 -22.55 4.95
CA ALA A 111 8.12 -22.31 5.59
C ALA A 111 8.03 -22.56 7.09
N LYS A 112 6.99 -22.02 7.74
CA LYS A 112 6.75 -22.24 9.16
C LYS A 112 6.60 -23.73 9.50
N LYS A 113 5.80 -24.48 8.73
CA LYS A 113 5.62 -25.92 8.92
C LYS A 113 6.91 -26.71 8.74
N GLN A 114 7.79 -26.27 7.84
CA GLN A 114 9.11 -26.89 7.64
C GLN A 114 10.04 -26.59 8.82
N SER A 115 10.13 -25.34 9.26
CA SER A 115 10.94 -24.94 10.41
C SER A 115 10.48 -25.57 11.73
N GLU A 116 9.19 -25.87 11.88
CA GLU A 116 8.67 -26.62 13.04
C GLU A 116 9.13 -28.09 13.05
N LYS A 117 9.34 -28.69 11.88
CA LYS A 117 9.83 -30.07 11.76
C LYS A 117 11.34 -30.16 11.94
N ASP A 118 12.07 -29.17 11.46
CA ASP A 118 13.52 -29.09 11.56
C ASP A 118 13.99 -27.63 11.76
N ALA A 119 14.21 -27.26 13.02
CA ALA A 119 14.56 -25.89 13.42
C ALA A 119 15.93 -25.43 12.89
N GLY A 120 16.76 -26.33 12.37
CA GLY A 120 18.09 -26.02 11.82
C GLY A 120 18.12 -25.77 10.31
N VAL A 121 17.04 -26.12 9.60
CA VAL A 121 17.01 -26.07 8.14
C VAL A 121 16.30 -24.82 7.65
N ILE A 122 16.99 -24.05 6.79
CA ILE A 122 16.38 -22.93 6.08
C ILE A 122 15.38 -23.48 5.07
N ALA A 123 14.09 -23.22 5.32
CA ALA A 123 13.00 -23.63 4.45
C ALA A 123 13.10 -22.93 3.08
N PRO A 124 13.17 -23.66 1.95
CA PRO A 124 13.18 -23.05 0.61
C PRO A 124 11.95 -22.15 0.36
N SER A 125 10.81 -22.49 0.96
CA SER A 125 9.58 -21.71 0.88
C SER A 125 9.69 -20.34 1.57
N ALA A 126 10.62 -20.14 2.52
CA ALA A 126 10.89 -18.82 3.08
C ALA A 126 11.42 -17.86 2.02
N GLY A 127 12.30 -18.34 1.12
CA GLY A 127 12.78 -17.59 -0.04
C GLY A 127 11.63 -17.21 -0.98
N LEU A 128 10.75 -18.17 -1.29
CA LEU A 128 9.58 -17.90 -2.13
C LEU A 128 8.63 -16.89 -1.49
N ALA A 129 8.37 -16.99 -0.18
CA ALA A 129 7.56 -16.02 0.55
C ALA A 129 8.15 -14.59 0.44
N THR A 130 9.47 -14.44 0.64
CA THR A 130 10.13 -13.12 0.49
C THR A 130 9.99 -12.53 -0.91
N GLU A 131 10.10 -13.36 -1.96
CA GLU A 131 9.91 -12.94 -3.34
C GLU A 131 8.48 -12.44 -3.58
N TRP A 132 7.47 -13.22 -3.16
CA TRP A 132 6.07 -12.89 -3.40
C TRP A 132 5.59 -11.69 -2.57
N TYR A 133 6.05 -11.54 -1.32
CA TYR A 133 5.79 -10.31 -0.57
C TYR A 133 6.47 -9.10 -1.22
N SER A 134 7.65 -9.26 -1.81
CA SER A 134 8.30 -8.18 -2.56
C SER A 134 7.50 -7.79 -3.81
N LYS A 135 6.94 -8.77 -4.52
CA LYS A 135 6.00 -8.51 -5.64
C LYS A 135 4.76 -7.76 -5.17
N ALA A 136 4.16 -8.18 -4.05
CA ALA A 136 3.03 -7.47 -3.47
C ALA A 136 3.38 -6.00 -3.16
N LEU A 137 4.51 -5.77 -2.49
CA LEU A 137 5.01 -4.44 -2.09
C LEU A 137 5.45 -3.54 -3.26
N SER A 138 5.68 -4.09 -4.46
CA SER A 138 6.24 -3.35 -5.60
C SER A 138 5.39 -2.16 -6.06
N SER A 139 4.07 -2.22 -5.88
CA SER A 139 3.15 -1.14 -6.26
C SER A 139 2.61 -0.42 -5.02
N SER A 140 3.51 0.30 -4.34
CA SER A 140 3.23 1.02 -3.09
C SER A 140 2.07 2.01 -3.18
N ALA A 141 1.83 2.61 -4.34
CA ALA A 141 0.74 3.56 -4.57
C ALA A 141 -0.67 2.94 -4.48
N LEU A 142 -0.78 1.61 -4.57
CA LEU A 142 -2.05 0.89 -4.54
C LEU A 142 -2.38 0.31 -3.17
N ILE A 143 -1.43 0.33 -2.23
CA ILE A 143 -1.55 -0.29 -0.91
C ILE A 143 -1.67 0.82 0.12
N ALA A 144 -2.71 0.75 0.95
CA ALA A 144 -2.84 1.68 2.05
C ALA A 144 -1.70 1.47 3.08
N PRO A 145 -1.29 2.54 3.81
CA PRO A 145 -0.11 2.46 4.67
C PRO A 145 -0.15 1.31 5.68
N ASN A 146 -1.32 1.03 6.28
CA ASN A 146 -1.48 -0.01 7.29
C ASN A 146 -1.19 -1.41 6.71
N GLU A 147 -1.75 -1.70 5.55
CA GLU A 147 -1.56 -2.94 4.81
C GLU A 147 -0.10 -3.09 4.37
N ARG A 148 0.52 -2.00 3.94
CA ARG A 148 1.96 -1.98 3.65
C ARG A 148 2.78 -2.36 4.87
N GLY A 149 2.43 -1.81 6.04
CA GLY A 149 3.08 -2.15 7.31
C GLY A 149 2.96 -3.64 7.66
N LEU A 150 1.79 -4.24 7.45
CA LEU A 150 1.58 -5.68 7.66
C LEU A 150 2.39 -6.53 6.67
N LEU A 151 2.41 -6.16 5.39
CA LEU A 151 3.20 -6.88 4.37
C LEU A 151 4.71 -6.83 4.69
N LEU A 152 5.21 -5.69 5.18
CA LEU A 152 6.59 -5.58 5.64
C LEU A 152 6.87 -6.49 6.84
N ILE A 153 5.95 -6.58 7.81
CA ILE A 153 6.08 -7.51 8.96
C ILE A 153 6.16 -8.96 8.46
N ASN A 154 5.28 -9.37 7.55
CA ASN A 154 5.26 -10.75 7.06
C ASN A 154 6.50 -11.08 6.21
N ARG A 155 6.96 -10.13 5.39
CA ARG A 155 8.22 -10.29 4.64
C ARG A 155 9.42 -10.35 5.58
N ALA A 156 9.46 -9.53 6.62
CA ALA A 156 10.49 -9.58 7.66
C ALA A 156 10.52 -10.94 8.35
N GLY A 157 9.34 -11.49 8.72
CA GLY A 157 9.24 -12.84 9.27
C GLY A 157 9.75 -13.91 8.31
N SER A 158 9.51 -13.75 7.01
CA SER A 158 10.03 -14.65 5.98
C SER A 158 11.56 -14.55 5.88
N TYR A 159 12.12 -13.35 5.96
CA TYR A 159 13.58 -13.14 6.04
C TYR A 159 14.19 -13.74 7.30
N GLU A 160 13.51 -13.68 8.46
CA GLU A 160 13.97 -14.35 9.67
C GLU A 160 14.04 -15.86 9.52
N MET A 161 13.01 -16.48 8.92
CA MET A 161 13.03 -17.91 8.59
C MET A 161 14.14 -18.27 7.61
N ALA A 162 14.48 -17.35 6.70
CA ALA A 162 15.62 -17.44 5.80
C ALA A 162 16.97 -17.06 6.45
N GLN A 163 17.00 -16.77 7.76
CA GLN A 163 18.16 -16.28 8.52
C GLN A 163 18.81 -15.00 7.96
N ASN A 164 18.07 -14.23 7.15
CA ASN A 164 18.49 -12.94 6.63
C ASN A 164 18.06 -11.83 7.62
N TRP A 165 18.75 -11.78 8.75
CA TRP A 165 18.38 -10.91 9.88
C TRP A 165 18.47 -9.42 9.55
N ASP A 166 19.40 -9.01 8.70
CA ASP A 166 19.56 -7.60 8.35
C ASP A 166 18.41 -7.12 7.46
N ALA A 167 17.97 -7.93 6.49
CA ALA A 167 16.77 -7.63 5.69
C ALA A 167 15.51 -7.63 6.55
N ALA A 168 15.36 -8.60 7.47
CA ALA A 168 14.25 -8.62 8.41
C ALA A 168 14.20 -7.36 9.29
N MET A 169 15.34 -6.96 9.85
CA MET A 169 15.46 -5.75 10.67
C MET A 169 15.07 -4.49 9.87
N ALA A 170 15.50 -4.40 8.62
CA ALA A 170 15.14 -3.28 7.75
C ALA A 170 13.61 -3.17 7.56
N ASP A 171 12.95 -4.28 7.22
CA ASP A 171 11.50 -4.32 7.01
C ASP A 171 10.70 -4.03 8.29
N TYR A 172 11.10 -4.60 9.43
CA TYR A 172 10.46 -4.26 10.71
C TYR A 172 10.65 -2.80 11.09
N THR A 173 11.84 -2.25 10.86
CA THR A 173 12.14 -0.84 11.13
C THR A 173 11.29 0.06 10.26
N GLU A 174 11.13 -0.30 8.98
CA GLU A 174 10.26 0.44 8.09
C GLU A 174 8.79 0.35 8.50
N SER A 175 8.31 -0.84 8.85
CA SER A 175 6.94 -1.05 9.32
C SER A 175 6.64 -0.26 10.60
N ALA A 176 7.56 -0.25 11.57
CA ALA A 176 7.41 0.48 12.83
C ALA A 176 7.31 2.02 12.64
N LYS A 177 7.81 2.56 11.52
CA LYS A 177 7.72 4.00 11.17
C LYS A 177 6.36 4.40 10.62
N ILE A 178 5.59 3.47 10.07
CA ILE A 178 4.30 3.76 9.40
C ILE A 178 3.23 4.22 10.40
N GLY A 179 3.37 3.91 11.70
CA GLY A 179 2.50 4.45 12.74
C GLY A 179 1.09 3.85 12.78
N PHE A 180 0.94 2.59 12.35
CA PHE A 180 -0.33 1.84 12.36
C PHE A 180 -0.42 0.89 13.57
N GLU A 181 -1.58 0.25 13.77
CA GLU A 181 -1.85 -0.63 14.92
C GLU A 181 -0.85 -1.79 15.08
N GLY A 182 -0.29 -2.29 13.97
CA GLY A 182 0.73 -3.34 13.97
C GLY A 182 2.14 -2.86 14.33
N LYS A 183 2.34 -1.59 14.70
CA LYS A 183 3.64 -1.07 15.13
C LYS A 183 4.25 -1.88 16.29
N ALA A 184 3.43 -2.30 17.26
CA ALA A 184 3.89 -3.12 18.37
C ALA A 184 4.44 -4.48 17.89
N LEU A 185 3.77 -5.10 16.91
CA LEU A 185 4.21 -6.36 16.30
C LEU A 185 5.54 -6.19 15.56
N ALA A 186 5.73 -5.08 14.82
CA ALA A 186 6.99 -4.77 14.17
C ALA A 186 8.14 -4.62 15.20
N LEU A 187 7.91 -3.88 16.29
CA LEU A 187 8.92 -3.70 17.35
C LEU A 187 9.27 -5.01 18.07
N LEU A 188 8.28 -5.89 18.29
CA LEU A 188 8.52 -7.24 18.81
C LEU A 188 9.38 -8.06 17.85
N GLY A 189 9.13 -7.94 16.54
CA GLY A 189 9.96 -8.52 15.49
C GLY A 189 11.41 -8.04 15.56
N GLN A 190 11.63 -6.73 15.71
CA GLN A 190 12.98 -6.17 15.89
C GLN A 190 13.67 -6.74 17.13
N ALA A 191 12.98 -6.78 18.27
CA ALA A 191 13.52 -7.31 19.50
C ALA A 191 13.93 -8.79 19.35
N ARG A 192 13.09 -9.59 18.69
CA ARG A 192 13.40 -10.99 18.35
C ARG A 192 14.62 -11.11 17.43
N VAL A 193 14.74 -10.25 16.42
CA VAL A 193 15.93 -10.25 15.55
C VAL A 193 17.19 -9.90 16.34
N TYR A 194 17.13 -8.94 17.29
CA TYR A 194 18.27 -8.68 18.18
C TYR A 194 18.64 -9.91 19.02
N GLU A 195 17.67 -10.67 19.54
CA GLU A 195 17.96 -11.93 20.25
C GLU A 195 18.63 -12.96 19.33
N LEU A 196 18.14 -13.13 18.10
CA LEU A 196 18.73 -14.04 17.11
C LEU A 196 20.17 -13.66 16.76
N LYS A 197 20.48 -12.35 16.74
CA LYS A 197 21.83 -11.81 16.57
C LYS A 197 22.67 -11.81 17.85
N LYS A 198 22.13 -12.33 18.98
CA LYS A 198 22.75 -12.31 20.32
C LYS A 198 23.01 -10.90 20.89
N GLU A 199 22.32 -9.89 20.37
CA GLU A 199 22.37 -8.51 20.84
C GLU A 199 21.40 -8.29 22.01
N ASN A 200 21.56 -9.09 23.08
CA ASN A 200 20.58 -9.19 24.18
C ASN A 200 20.27 -7.85 24.87
N THR A 201 21.25 -6.96 25.00
CA THR A 201 21.02 -5.61 25.57
C THR A 201 20.00 -4.84 24.75
N LYS A 202 20.14 -4.80 23.42
CA LYS A 202 19.20 -4.10 22.54
C LYS A 202 17.84 -4.79 22.50
N ALA A 203 17.81 -6.12 22.56
CA ALA A 203 16.57 -6.88 22.67
C ALA A 203 15.79 -6.50 23.94
N ILE A 204 16.47 -6.46 25.09
CA ILE A 204 15.89 -6.05 26.38
C ILE A 204 15.36 -4.62 26.30
N GLU A 205 16.17 -3.67 25.85
CA GLU A 205 15.74 -2.26 25.70
C GLU A 205 14.50 -2.13 24.81
N THR A 206 14.46 -2.88 23.69
CA THR A 206 13.33 -2.85 22.76
C THR A 206 12.08 -3.47 23.38
N TYR A 207 12.19 -4.62 24.06
CA TYR A 207 11.03 -5.21 24.74
C TYR A 207 10.54 -4.36 25.91
N GLU A 208 11.42 -3.70 26.66
CA GLU A 208 11.04 -2.75 27.72
C GLU A 208 10.20 -1.63 27.13
N LYS A 209 10.67 -1.04 26.04
CA LYS A 209 9.92 -0.02 25.30
C LYS A 209 8.54 -0.52 24.85
N VAL A 210 8.46 -1.71 24.24
CA VAL A 210 7.16 -2.28 23.82
C VAL A 210 6.24 -2.52 25.02
N SER A 211 6.77 -3.04 26.13
CA SER A 211 5.98 -3.32 27.32
C SER A 211 5.45 -2.06 28.00
N ALA A 212 6.16 -0.94 27.89
CA ALA A 212 5.77 0.36 28.42
C ALA A 212 4.78 1.07 27.48
N ASP A 213 5.12 1.20 26.20
CA ASP A 213 4.33 1.91 25.19
C ASP A 213 2.98 1.20 24.91
N PHE A 214 2.92 -0.12 25.11
CA PHE A 214 1.73 -0.94 24.79
C PHE A 214 1.23 -1.76 26.00
N LEU A 215 1.32 -1.20 27.21
CA LEU A 215 1.07 -1.86 28.50
C LEU A 215 -0.19 -2.73 28.58
N ASN A 216 -1.30 -2.26 28.00
CA ASN A 216 -2.61 -2.91 28.08
C ASN A 216 -2.94 -3.80 26.88
N SER A 217 -2.01 -3.94 25.92
CA SER A 217 -2.18 -4.79 24.75
C SER A 217 -1.62 -6.20 24.99
N GLU A 218 -2.07 -7.16 24.18
CA GLU A 218 -1.46 -8.49 24.14
C GLU A 218 0.03 -8.43 23.77
N TYR A 219 0.44 -7.47 22.95
CA TYR A 219 1.86 -7.26 22.59
C TYR A 219 2.71 -6.81 23.77
N GLY A 220 2.19 -5.94 24.64
CA GLY A 220 2.87 -5.51 25.85
C GLY A 220 3.02 -6.65 26.86
N LYS A 221 1.99 -7.49 27.01
CA LYS A 221 2.06 -8.72 27.83
C LYS A 221 3.10 -9.69 27.28
N LEU A 222 3.12 -9.89 25.97
CA LEU A 222 4.08 -10.76 25.30
C LEU A 222 5.53 -10.24 25.48
N ALA A 223 5.75 -8.93 25.32
CA ALA A 223 7.04 -8.29 25.58
C ALA A 223 7.54 -8.54 27.03
N LYS A 224 6.66 -8.42 28.03
CA LYS A 224 6.99 -8.73 29.43
C LYS A 224 7.41 -10.18 29.63
N ASN A 225 6.75 -11.12 28.95
CA ASN A 225 7.12 -12.53 29.00
C ASN A 225 8.53 -12.76 28.43
N TYR A 226 8.85 -12.15 27.29
CA TYR A 226 10.20 -12.22 26.71
C TYR A 226 11.26 -11.56 27.59
N LEU A 227 10.97 -10.41 28.19
CA LEU A 227 11.87 -9.76 29.17
C LEU A 227 12.18 -10.67 30.34
N ARG A 228 11.16 -11.30 30.92
CA ARG A 228 11.35 -12.21 32.05
C ARG A 228 12.24 -13.41 31.67
N ARG A 229 12.09 -13.93 30.46
CA ARG A 229 12.97 -15.00 29.93
C ARG A 229 14.41 -14.51 29.82
N LEU A 230 14.63 -13.38 29.15
CA LEU A 230 15.98 -12.83 28.91
C LEU A 230 16.70 -12.40 30.20
N LYS A 231 15.95 -11.89 31.19
CA LYS A 231 16.50 -11.51 32.50
C LYS A 231 16.62 -12.68 33.47
N SER A 232 16.25 -13.90 33.06
CA SER A 232 16.42 -15.07 33.91
C SER A 232 17.92 -15.41 34.03
N PRO A 233 18.40 -15.79 35.23
CA PRO A 233 19.79 -16.22 35.44
C PRO A 233 20.23 -17.38 34.53
N LEU A 234 19.27 -18.15 34.00
CA LEU A 234 19.54 -19.26 33.07
C LEU A 234 20.00 -18.80 31.68
N PHE A 235 19.74 -17.55 31.30
CA PHE A 235 20.06 -16.98 29.99
C PHE A 235 21.02 -15.79 30.06
N MET A 236 21.38 -15.33 31.26
CA MET A 236 22.46 -14.37 31.41
C MET A 236 23.80 -15.09 31.26
N GLU A 237 24.59 -14.74 30.25
CA GLU A 237 25.99 -15.19 30.20
C GLU A 237 26.70 -14.77 31.49
N PRO A 238 27.54 -15.65 32.09
CA PRO A 238 28.27 -15.31 33.29
C PRO A 238 29.09 -14.06 33.01
N LYS A 239 28.93 -13.03 33.84
CA LYS A 239 29.76 -11.84 33.78
C LYS A 239 31.21 -12.29 33.96
N SER A 240 32.00 -12.20 32.88
CA SER A 240 33.45 -12.42 32.87
C SER A 240 34.15 -11.36 33.71
#